data_AF-A0A2E3SMH9-F1
#
_entry.id   AF-A0A2E3SMH9-F1
#
_cell.length_a   1.000
_cell.length_b   1.000
_cell.length_c   1.000
_cell.angle_alpha   90.00
_cell.angle_beta   90.00
_cell.angle_gamma   90.00
#
_symmetry.space_group_name_H-M   'P 1'
#
loop_
_entity.id
_entity.type
_entity.pdbx_description
1 polymer ?
#
loop_
_entity_poly.entity_id
_entity_poly.type
_entity_poly.pdbx_seq_one_letter_code
_entity_poly.pdbx_strand_id
1 'polypeptide(L)'
;MKNYKLLITITLLMLSSAIFAQTNDDCMACHEDPELIVERDGKEVSMMVNVDFMTMSVHEEFDCVMCHEDADNEDFPHADGLVKLQKVNCGVCHDDYQELFDMGVHGMPTKTDLPRPDCKSCHGGHMILNSSNEQAKTHKVNIPNLCAECHGDLVDTYKDTYHGKAYALGHENAPNCLDCHGSHNVYKAENPESMVGDNHRLETCKQCHPKANEAFTNYMTHATHHDHAALNFTYWFMTILLLSVFVFFGIHTLLWLPKSLKRRKKINHEVTPGPKKYYRRFNKRQRFTHLLIIISFLLLALTGMTLKFAHMPWANWIAHNILGSVETSNLIHRIAAVVTFGYFFFHLLTLFQLRAKVKKNWKEFLFGNNSLWFGKHDWYEMVASVKWFLGKGPRPQYRRWTYWEKFDYLAVFWGVAIIGLSGLILWFPEFFTTFLPGWVINVAQIVHSDEALLATGFIFTIHFFNTHLRPEAFPMDTVIFTGHVPVDEYLEDRPGEHEILKEEGRLEKVIVEKEFKKWWLVAIKIFGYTALAIGVIIIGLIVYSIIVSGI
;
A
#
# COMPACT_ATOMS: atom_id res chain seq x y z
N MET A 1 27.02 -93.74 -0.08
CA MET A 1 27.81 -92.50 0.06
C MET A 1 27.80 -91.66 -1.23
N LYS A 2 26.65 -91.10 -1.66
CA LYS A 2 26.61 -90.28 -2.90
C LYS A 2 25.69 -89.06 -2.91
N ASN A 3 24.88 -88.79 -1.87
CA ASN A 3 23.87 -87.72 -1.93
C ASN A 3 24.02 -86.59 -0.89
N TYR A 4 25.07 -86.58 -0.06
CA TYR A 4 25.29 -85.49 0.91
C TYR A 4 26.18 -84.36 0.39
N LYS A 5 26.95 -84.59 -0.69
CA LYS A 5 27.79 -83.54 -1.27
C LYS A 5 27.00 -82.50 -2.07
N LEU A 6 25.86 -82.87 -2.66
CA LEU A 6 25.06 -81.98 -3.52
C LEU A 6 24.17 -81.02 -2.71
N LEU A 7 23.67 -81.42 -1.54
CA LEU A 7 22.86 -80.54 -0.70
C LEU A 7 23.71 -79.43 -0.06
N ILE A 8 24.94 -79.74 0.35
CA ILE A 8 25.85 -78.76 0.96
C ILE A 8 26.33 -77.73 -0.08
N THR A 9 26.41 -78.08 -1.37
CA THR A 9 26.78 -77.10 -2.41
C THR A 9 25.64 -76.14 -2.76
N ILE A 10 24.38 -76.54 -2.59
CA ILE A 10 23.22 -75.68 -2.89
C ILE A 10 22.91 -74.74 -1.70
N THR A 11 23.14 -75.16 -0.45
CA THR A 11 22.99 -74.26 0.70
C THR A 11 24.15 -73.26 0.84
N LEU A 12 25.35 -73.58 0.35
CA LEU A 12 26.50 -72.65 0.36
C LEU A 12 26.47 -71.65 -0.81
N LEU A 13 25.65 -71.85 -1.84
CA LEU A 13 25.47 -70.89 -2.94
C LEU A 13 24.34 -69.86 -2.70
N MET A 14 23.55 -70.03 -1.63
CA MET A 14 22.56 -69.04 -1.18
C MET A 14 23.13 -68.05 -0.14
N LEU A 15 24.43 -68.12 0.13
CA LEU A 15 25.22 -67.10 0.85
C LEU A 15 26.01 -66.23 -0.15
N SER A 16 25.48 -66.06 -1.36
CA SER A 16 25.91 -64.99 -2.26
C SER A 16 25.43 -63.67 -1.67
N SER A 17 26.36 -62.95 -1.04
CA SER A 17 26.37 -61.50 -0.84
C SER A 17 24.98 -60.88 -0.68
N ALA A 18 24.50 -60.81 0.55
CA ALA A 18 23.63 -59.69 0.91
C ALA A 18 24.50 -58.44 0.71
N ILE A 19 24.41 -57.82 -0.46
CA ILE A 19 24.88 -56.47 -0.70
C ILE A 19 23.99 -55.62 0.20
N PHE A 20 24.46 -55.33 1.42
CA PHE A 20 23.77 -54.41 2.30
C PHE A 20 24.04 -53.02 1.72
N ALA A 21 23.01 -52.41 1.13
CA ALA A 21 23.04 -50.98 0.84
C ALA A 21 23.34 -50.23 2.16
N GLN A 22 24.20 -49.23 2.11
CA GLN A 22 24.55 -48.46 3.31
C GLN A 22 23.29 -47.81 3.89
N THR A 23 23.13 -47.90 5.21
CA THR A 23 21.98 -47.33 5.93
C THR A 23 22.29 -45.90 6.40
N ASN A 24 21.26 -45.16 6.80
CA ASN A 24 21.46 -43.85 7.44
C ASN A 24 22.41 -43.93 8.66
N ASP A 25 22.31 -44.96 9.49
CA ASP A 25 23.16 -45.11 10.69
C ASP A 25 24.65 -45.25 10.31
N ASP A 26 24.95 -45.92 9.18
CA ASP A 26 26.32 -46.08 8.68
C ASP A 26 26.93 -44.72 8.30
N CYS A 27 26.16 -43.86 7.62
CA CYS A 27 26.59 -42.50 7.30
C CYS A 27 26.71 -41.63 8.55
N MET A 28 25.74 -41.73 9.46
CA MET A 28 25.66 -40.87 10.64
C MET A 28 26.74 -41.16 11.67
N ALA A 29 27.35 -42.36 11.67
CA ALA A 29 28.51 -42.70 12.50
C ALA A 29 29.69 -41.73 12.35
N CYS A 30 29.77 -40.98 11.24
CA CYS A 30 30.74 -39.90 11.04
C CYS A 30 30.06 -38.55 10.80
N HIS A 31 28.95 -38.51 10.05
CA HIS A 31 28.31 -37.26 9.64
C HIS A 31 27.48 -36.58 10.75
N GLU A 32 27.33 -37.17 11.94
CA GLU A 32 26.73 -36.47 13.10
C GLU A 32 27.72 -35.55 13.82
N ASP A 33 29.02 -35.67 13.57
CA ASP A 33 30.06 -34.98 14.32
C ASP A 33 30.22 -33.51 13.87
N PRO A 34 29.98 -32.52 14.75
CA PRO A 34 30.19 -31.11 14.44
C PRO A 34 31.66 -30.75 14.16
N GLU A 35 32.61 -31.55 14.62
CA GLU A 35 34.05 -31.35 14.40
C GLU A 35 34.54 -31.94 13.06
N LEU A 36 33.68 -32.65 12.32
CA LEU A 36 34.02 -33.18 11.01
C LEU A 36 34.10 -32.06 9.97
N ILE A 37 35.32 -31.59 9.72
CA ILE A 37 35.64 -30.51 8.77
C ILE A 37 36.58 -31.05 7.70
N VAL A 38 36.28 -30.73 6.45
CA VAL A 38 37.14 -31.04 5.30
C VAL A 38 37.50 -29.77 4.54
N GLU A 39 38.68 -29.73 3.94
CA GLU A 39 39.05 -28.64 3.05
C GLU A 39 38.51 -28.91 1.64
N ARG A 40 37.69 -27.99 1.11
CA ARG A 40 37.18 -28.01 -0.27
C ARG A 40 37.46 -26.67 -0.93
N ASP A 41 38.15 -26.71 -2.07
CA ASP A 41 38.49 -25.51 -2.86
C ASP A 41 39.17 -24.40 -2.02
N GLY A 42 40.05 -24.79 -1.08
CA GLY A 42 40.78 -23.88 -0.19
C GLY A 42 39.95 -23.29 0.95
N LYS A 43 38.77 -23.85 1.24
CA LYS A 43 37.90 -23.44 2.36
C LYS A 43 37.61 -24.64 3.26
N GLU A 44 37.62 -24.40 4.57
CA GLU A 44 37.12 -25.36 5.55
C GLU A 44 35.59 -25.44 5.46
N VAL A 45 35.08 -26.65 5.27
CA VAL A 45 33.65 -26.95 5.14
C VAL A 45 33.29 -28.03 6.14
N SER A 46 32.30 -27.74 7.00
CA SER A 46 31.73 -28.76 7.88
C SER A 46 30.95 -29.79 7.05
N MET A 47 31.16 -31.06 7.38
CA MET A 47 30.47 -32.20 6.80
C MET A 47 29.36 -32.74 7.71
N MET A 48 29.08 -32.04 8.81
CA MET A 48 28.01 -32.41 9.73
C MET A 48 26.65 -32.33 9.02
N VAL A 49 25.86 -33.38 9.16
CA VAL A 49 24.48 -33.48 8.72
C VAL A 49 23.60 -33.51 9.97
N ASN A 50 22.67 -32.57 10.08
CA ASN A 50 21.66 -32.63 11.12
C ASN A 50 20.48 -33.49 10.64
N VAL A 51 20.32 -34.68 11.21
CA VAL A 51 19.22 -35.60 10.87
C VAL A 51 17.84 -35.08 11.22
N ASP A 52 17.72 -34.16 12.17
CA ASP A 52 16.43 -33.53 12.50
C ASP A 52 15.84 -32.80 11.28
N PHE A 53 16.68 -32.29 10.39
CA PHE A 53 16.22 -31.68 9.14
C PHE A 53 15.63 -32.71 8.18
N MET A 54 16.20 -33.92 8.14
CA MET A 54 15.72 -35.00 7.31
C MET A 54 14.40 -35.59 7.83
N THR A 55 14.23 -35.71 9.14
CA THR A 55 12.97 -36.17 9.75
C THR A 55 11.81 -35.18 9.59
N MET A 56 12.10 -33.92 9.26
CA MET A 56 11.06 -32.94 8.90
C MET A 56 10.75 -32.92 7.39
N SER A 57 11.55 -33.61 6.59
CA SER A 57 11.44 -33.65 5.13
C SER A 57 10.29 -34.53 4.68
N VAL A 58 9.71 -34.23 3.52
CA VAL A 58 8.77 -35.14 2.82
C VAL A 58 9.43 -36.45 2.38
N HIS A 59 10.76 -36.52 2.46
CA HIS A 59 11.56 -37.70 2.14
C HIS A 59 12.08 -38.43 3.39
N GLU A 60 11.52 -38.19 4.59
CA GLU A 60 12.03 -38.73 5.87
C GLU A 60 12.28 -40.24 5.89
N GLU A 61 11.54 -41.01 5.08
CA GLU A 61 11.66 -42.47 5.00
C GLU A 61 12.81 -42.96 4.10
N PHE A 62 13.55 -42.07 3.44
CA PHE A 62 14.63 -42.43 2.52
C PHE A 62 16.00 -42.51 3.20
N ASP A 63 16.77 -43.53 2.82
CA ASP A 63 18.18 -43.62 3.17
C ASP A 63 19.01 -42.61 2.37
N CYS A 64 20.12 -42.14 2.94
CA CYS A 64 21.00 -41.13 2.35
C CYS A 64 21.47 -41.53 0.96
N VAL A 65 21.80 -42.81 0.77
CA VAL A 65 22.24 -43.36 -0.52
C VAL A 65 21.17 -43.35 -1.61
N MET A 66 19.88 -43.21 -1.26
CA MET A 66 18.83 -43.06 -2.27
C MET A 66 18.90 -41.72 -2.99
N CYS A 67 19.52 -40.70 -2.36
CA CYS A 67 19.78 -39.40 -2.98
C CYS A 67 21.25 -39.25 -3.39
N HIS A 68 22.15 -39.87 -2.62
CA HIS A 68 23.59 -39.89 -2.82
C HIS A 68 24.02 -41.26 -3.35
N GLU A 69 23.56 -41.62 -4.55
CA GLU A 69 23.81 -42.94 -5.16
C GLU A 69 25.31 -43.26 -5.28
N ASP A 70 26.16 -42.24 -5.42
CA ASP A 70 27.62 -42.41 -5.50
C ASP A 70 28.29 -42.68 -4.14
N ALA A 71 27.54 -42.55 -3.04
CA ALA A 71 27.95 -43.04 -1.73
C ALA A 71 27.65 -44.54 -1.55
N ASP A 72 26.75 -45.15 -2.35
CA ASP A 72 26.43 -46.58 -2.28
C ASP A 72 27.54 -47.41 -2.92
N ASN A 73 28.58 -47.73 -2.15
CA ASN A 73 29.69 -48.52 -2.61
C ASN A 73 30.23 -49.45 -1.51
N GLU A 74 31.02 -50.45 -1.92
CA GLU A 74 31.57 -51.48 -1.03
C GLU A 74 32.70 -50.94 -0.12
N ASP A 75 33.24 -49.75 -0.41
CA ASP A 75 34.34 -49.13 0.31
C ASP A 75 33.81 -48.15 1.39
N PHE A 76 33.84 -48.57 2.65
CA PHE A 76 33.43 -47.72 3.78
C PHE A 76 34.64 -46.94 4.37
N PRO A 77 34.53 -45.63 4.66
CA PRO A 77 33.32 -44.81 4.62
C PRO A 77 32.89 -44.36 3.22
N HIS A 78 33.82 -44.24 2.28
CA HIS A 78 33.56 -43.93 0.87
C HIS A 78 34.68 -44.52 -0.01
N ALA A 79 34.40 -44.72 -1.30
CA ALA A 79 35.40 -45.17 -2.28
C ALA A 79 36.69 -44.33 -2.32
N ASP A 80 37.82 -45.01 -2.52
CA ASP A 80 39.14 -44.38 -2.62
C ASP A 80 39.17 -43.34 -3.75
N GLY A 81 39.44 -42.08 -3.39
CA GLY A 81 39.46 -40.96 -4.33
C GLY A 81 38.11 -40.23 -4.51
N LEU A 82 37.05 -40.62 -3.78
CA LEU A 82 35.81 -39.86 -3.71
C LEU A 82 36.01 -38.59 -2.86
N VAL A 83 36.50 -37.53 -3.50
CA VAL A 83 36.76 -36.23 -2.84
C VAL A 83 35.45 -35.46 -2.58
N LYS A 84 34.43 -35.69 -3.41
CA LYS A 84 33.16 -34.95 -3.38
C LYS A 84 32.05 -35.78 -4.01
N LEU A 85 30.95 -35.95 -3.27
CA LEU A 85 29.73 -36.53 -3.81
C LEU A 85 29.18 -35.68 -4.95
N GLN A 86 28.59 -36.34 -5.94
CA GLN A 86 27.84 -35.70 -7.00
C GLN A 86 26.67 -34.92 -6.41
N LYS A 87 26.22 -33.91 -7.15
CA LYS A 87 25.00 -33.19 -6.78
C LYS A 87 23.82 -34.16 -6.91
N VAL A 88 22.98 -34.21 -5.87
CA VAL A 88 21.73 -34.98 -5.88
C VAL A 88 20.89 -34.59 -7.10
N ASN A 89 20.46 -35.59 -7.85
CA ASN A 89 19.60 -35.41 -9.01
C ASN A 89 18.17 -35.85 -8.68
N CYS A 90 17.33 -34.90 -8.30
CA CYS A 90 15.92 -35.17 -7.99
C CYS A 90 15.15 -35.75 -9.19
N GLY A 91 15.61 -35.50 -10.41
CA GLY A 91 14.98 -35.97 -11.65
C GLY A 91 15.06 -37.48 -11.89
N VAL A 92 15.83 -38.23 -11.08
CA VAL A 92 15.81 -39.70 -11.13
C VAL A 92 14.44 -40.24 -10.71
N CYS A 93 13.79 -39.61 -9.73
CA CYS A 93 12.47 -39.99 -9.22
C CYS A 93 11.36 -39.01 -9.63
N HIS A 94 11.70 -37.75 -9.95
CA HIS A 94 10.78 -36.70 -10.37
C HIS A 94 11.03 -36.30 -11.84
N ASP A 95 11.09 -37.30 -12.72
CA ASP A 95 11.41 -37.15 -14.14
C ASP A 95 10.42 -36.22 -14.87
N ASP A 96 9.12 -36.33 -14.60
CA ASP A 96 8.09 -35.44 -15.17
C ASP A 96 8.38 -33.95 -14.87
N TYR A 97 8.79 -33.64 -13.63
CA TYR A 97 9.10 -32.25 -13.23
C TYR A 97 10.47 -31.80 -13.72
N GLN A 98 11.42 -32.74 -13.83
CA GLN A 98 12.74 -32.49 -14.41
C GLN A 98 12.60 -32.11 -15.90
N GLU A 99 11.75 -32.82 -16.66
CA GLU A 99 11.48 -32.51 -18.06
C GLU A 99 10.88 -31.09 -18.21
N LEU A 100 9.89 -30.74 -17.38
CA LEU A 100 9.32 -29.39 -17.37
C LEU A 100 10.37 -28.32 -17.05
N PHE A 101 11.22 -28.57 -16.05
CA PHE A 101 12.30 -27.67 -15.64
C PHE A 101 13.33 -27.44 -16.75
N ASP A 102 13.73 -28.51 -17.42
CA ASP A 102 14.70 -28.50 -18.52
C ASP A 102 14.17 -27.79 -19.77
N MET A 103 12.84 -27.80 -19.97
CA MET A 103 12.18 -26.99 -21.01
C MET A 103 12.13 -25.50 -20.65
N GLY A 104 12.16 -25.16 -19.36
CA GLY A 104 12.12 -23.80 -18.86
C GLY A 104 13.47 -23.06 -19.00
N VAL A 105 13.44 -21.74 -18.87
CA VAL A 105 14.65 -20.89 -18.88
C VAL A 105 15.59 -21.18 -17.71
N HIS A 106 15.04 -21.74 -16.62
CA HIS A 106 15.80 -22.15 -15.46
C HIS A 106 16.56 -23.48 -15.68
N GLY A 107 16.15 -24.35 -16.60
CA GLY A 107 16.88 -25.58 -16.98
C GLY A 107 17.68 -25.49 -18.30
N MET A 108 17.28 -24.63 -19.26
CA MET A 108 18.00 -24.44 -20.54
C MET A 108 19.27 -23.58 -20.46
N PRO A 109 20.43 -23.95 -21.04
CA PRO A 109 21.64 -23.11 -21.06
C PRO A 109 21.37 -21.67 -21.51
N THR A 110 21.60 -20.69 -20.64
CA THR A 110 21.44 -19.26 -20.94
C THR A 110 22.79 -18.53 -20.84
N LYS A 111 22.92 -17.40 -21.53
CA LYS A 111 24.12 -16.55 -21.52
C LYS A 111 24.06 -15.49 -20.42
N THR A 112 23.69 -15.86 -19.20
CA THR A 112 23.61 -14.91 -18.08
C THR A 112 24.74 -15.18 -17.09
N ASP A 113 25.16 -14.14 -16.37
CA ASP A 113 26.16 -14.23 -15.30
C ASP A 113 25.54 -14.69 -13.96
N LEU A 114 24.22 -14.91 -13.90
CA LEU A 114 23.53 -15.34 -12.69
C LEU A 114 23.69 -16.85 -12.48
N PRO A 115 23.92 -17.32 -11.24
CA PRO A 115 23.95 -18.73 -10.94
C PRO A 115 22.60 -19.37 -11.28
N ARG A 116 22.65 -20.50 -11.98
CA ARG A 116 21.47 -21.25 -12.38
C ARG A 116 20.80 -21.87 -11.15
N PRO A 117 19.49 -21.68 -10.93
CA PRO A 117 18.79 -22.40 -9.88
C PRO A 117 18.75 -23.89 -10.21
N ASP A 118 18.71 -24.72 -9.18
CA ASP A 118 18.43 -26.15 -9.25
C ASP A 118 17.25 -26.50 -8.32
N CYS A 119 16.79 -27.75 -8.33
CA CYS A 119 15.67 -28.20 -7.50
C CYS A 119 15.88 -27.84 -6.02
N LYS A 120 17.12 -27.97 -5.53
CA LYS A 120 17.51 -27.67 -4.14
C LYS A 120 17.41 -26.18 -3.82
N SER A 121 17.76 -25.30 -4.76
CA SER A 121 17.67 -23.85 -4.54
C SER A 121 16.23 -23.41 -4.23
N CYS A 122 15.24 -24.03 -4.88
CA CYS A 122 13.82 -23.75 -4.69
C CYS A 122 13.18 -24.56 -3.55
N HIS A 123 13.45 -25.87 -3.46
CA HIS A 123 12.76 -26.77 -2.51
C HIS A 123 13.50 -27.01 -1.19
N GLY A 124 14.80 -26.71 -1.14
CA GLY A 124 15.66 -27.04 0.00
C GLY A 124 16.51 -28.29 -0.23
N GLY A 125 17.38 -28.60 0.73
CA GLY A 125 18.29 -29.76 0.71
C GLY A 125 17.75 -30.93 1.54
N HIS A 126 18.34 -31.18 2.71
CA HIS A 126 17.85 -32.23 3.61
C HIS A 126 16.53 -31.88 4.31
N MET A 127 16.06 -30.63 4.24
CA MET A 127 14.76 -30.19 4.78
C MET A 127 13.85 -29.73 3.64
N ILE A 128 13.31 -30.68 2.86
CA ILE A 128 12.33 -30.39 1.81
C ILE A 128 10.94 -30.50 2.40
N LEU A 129 10.27 -29.37 2.57
CA LEU A 129 8.93 -29.31 3.16
C LEU A 129 7.85 -29.32 2.07
N ASN A 130 6.68 -29.86 2.39
CA ASN A 130 5.51 -29.74 1.53
C ASN A 130 5.14 -28.26 1.36
N SER A 131 4.76 -27.83 0.15
CA SER A 131 4.39 -26.43 -0.14
C SER A 131 3.20 -25.91 0.68
N SER A 132 2.43 -26.79 1.31
CA SER A 132 1.35 -26.41 2.23
C SER A 132 1.87 -25.95 3.61
N ASN A 133 3.12 -26.27 3.96
CA ASN A 133 3.76 -25.84 5.20
C ASN A 133 4.30 -24.41 5.05
N GLU A 134 3.92 -23.50 5.94
CA GLU A 134 4.32 -22.08 5.91
C GLU A 134 5.85 -21.86 5.92
N GLN A 135 6.62 -22.82 6.45
CA GLN A 135 8.09 -22.75 6.49
C GLN A 135 8.74 -23.20 5.18
N ALA A 136 7.99 -23.82 4.26
CA ALA A 136 8.55 -24.27 2.99
C ALA A 136 8.94 -23.08 2.13
N LYS A 137 10.12 -23.13 1.50
CA LYS A 137 10.54 -22.10 0.52
C LYS A 137 9.54 -21.92 -0.62
N THR A 138 8.89 -23.01 -1.03
CA THR A 138 7.88 -23.07 -2.08
C THR A 138 6.46 -22.83 -1.58
N HIS A 139 6.29 -22.57 -0.29
CA HIS A 139 5.00 -22.14 0.23
C HIS A 139 4.60 -20.82 -0.40
N LYS A 140 3.30 -20.64 -0.64
CA LYS A 140 2.76 -19.51 -1.38
C LYS A 140 3.41 -18.24 -0.86
N VAL A 141 3.21 -17.85 0.39
CA VAL A 141 3.69 -16.54 0.91
C VAL A 141 5.20 -16.29 0.77
N ASN A 142 6.02 -17.33 0.60
CA ASN A 142 7.47 -17.24 0.46
C ASN A 142 7.95 -17.06 -0.99
N ILE A 143 7.10 -17.34 -1.99
CA ILE A 143 7.46 -17.30 -3.42
C ILE A 143 8.10 -15.98 -3.86
N PRO A 144 7.55 -14.77 -3.56
CA PRO A 144 8.20 -13.53 -4.00
C PRO A 144 9.61 -13.37 -3.43
N ASN A 145 9.84 -13.82 -2.19
CA ASN A 145 11.16 -13.76 -1.58
C ASN A 145 12.11 -14.82 -2.17
N LEU A 146 11.60 -16.01 -2.50
CA LEU A 146 12.36 -17.04 -3.19
C LEU A 146 12.86 -16.52 -4.55
N CYS A 147 11.98 -15.90 -5.35
CA CYS A 147 12.37 -15.31 -6.63
C CYS A 147 13.34 -14.13 -6.45
N ALA A 148 13.23 -13.37 -5.35
CA ALA A 148 14.09 -12.21 -5.08
C ALA A 148 15.55 -12.60 -4.82
N GLU A 149 15.84 -13.85 -4.45
CA GLU A 149 17.23 -14.35 -4.29
C GLU A 149 18.06 -14.15 -5.56
N CYS A 150 17.43 -14.16 -6.75
CA CYS A 150 18.07 -13.90 -8.04
C CYS A 150 17.45 -12.73 -8.84
N HIS A 151 16.18 -12.38 -8.62
CA HIS A 151 15.42 -11.38 -9.40
C HIS A 151 15.03 -10.13 -8.59
N GLY A 152 15.91 -9.65 -7.71
CA GLY A 152 15.64 -8.53 -6.78
C GLY A 152 14.85 -7.35 -7.39
N ASP A 153 15.40 -6.71 -8.43
CA ASP A 153 14.79 -5.54 -9.07
C ASP A 153 13.38 -5.82 -9.63
N LEU A 154 13.17 -6.99 -10.24
CA LEU A 154 11.87 -7.37 -10.81
C LEU A 154 10.84 -7.65 -9.71
N VAL A 155 11.27 -8.25 -8.61
CA VAL A 155 10.40 -8.49 -7.46
C VAL A 155 9.97 -7.18 -6.80
N ASP A 156 10.85 -6.17 -6.76
CA ASP A 156 10.50 -4.86 -6.20
C ASP A 156 9.40 -4.17 -7.02
N THR A 157 9.47 -4.24 -8.36
CA THR A 157 8.36 -3.72 -9.20
C THR A 157 7.05 -4.47 -8.97
N TYR A 158 7.08 -5.79 -8.80
CA TYR A 158 5.90 -6.59 -8.47
C TYR A 158 5.33 -6.21 -7.10
N LYS A 159 6.17 -6.03 -6.09
CA LYS A 159 5.79 -5.61 -4.73
C LYS A 159 5.08 -4.25 -4.73
N ASP A 160 5.30 -3.43 -5.75
CA ASP A 160 4.63 -2.15 -5.91
C ASP A 160 3.24 -2.22 -6.55
N THR A 161 2.89 -3.34 -7.18
CA THR A 161 1.55 -3.59 -7.73
C THR A 161 0.51 -3.80 -6.64
N TYR A 162 -0.77 -3.75 -7.01
CA TYR A 162 -1.83 -4.14 -6.09
C TYR A 162 -1.67 -5.59 -5.62
N HIS A 163 -1.31 -6.51 -6.52
CA HIS A 163 -1.12 -7.93 -6.19
C HIS A 163 -0.01 -8.11 -5.16
N GLY A 164 1.17 -7.54 -5.40
CA GLY A 164 2.27 -7.58 -4.45
C GLY A 164 1.95 -6.95 -3.09
N LYS A 165 1.24 -5.81 -3.08
CA LYS A 165 0.83 -5.14 -1.83
C LYS A 165 -0.21 -5.93 -1.05
N ALA A 166 -1.23 -6.47 -1.72
CA ALA A 166 -2.23 -7.34 -1.10
C ALA A 166 -1.57 -8.58 -0.51
N TYR A 167 -0.65 -9.16 -1.27
CA TYR A 167 0.11 -10.33 -0.85
C TYR A 167 0.97 -10.09 0.40
N ALA A 168 1.70 -8.97 0.43
CA ALA A 168 2.52 -8.57 1.57
C ALA A 168 1.69 -8.34 2.85
N LEU A 169 0.37 -8.11 2.71
CA LEU A 169 -0.58 -8.00 3.82
C LEU A 169 -1.27 -9.34 4.15
N GLY A 170 -0.77 -10.47 3.66
CA GLY A 170 -1.30 -11.81 3.96
C GLY A 170 -2.45 -12.28 3.08
N HIS A 171 -2.75 -11.59 1.97
CA HIS A 171 -3.78 -12.04 1.03
C HIS A 171 -3.22 -13.09 0.07
N GLU A 172 -3.20 -14.35 0.51
CA GLU A 172 -2.69 -15.49 -0.27
C GLU A 172 -3.42 -15.71 -1.60
N ASN A 173 -4.65 -15.23 -1.73
CA ASN A 173 -5.41 -15.33 -2.97
C ASN A 173 -4.95 -14.32 -4.04
N ALA A 174 -4.06 -13.38 -3.72
CA ALA A 174 -3.46 -12.53 -4.73
C ALA A 174 -2.45 -13.34 -5.55
N PRO A 175 -2.40 -13.16 -6.89
CA PRO A 175 -1.49 -13.91 -7.73
C PRO A 175 -0.04 -13.50 -7.45
N ASN A 176 0.84 -14.49 -7.32
CA ASN A 176 2.27 -14.32 -7.16
C ASN A 176 3.03 -14.65 -8.47
N CYS A 177 4.36 -14.77 -8.38
CA CYS A 177 5.21 -15.03 -9.53
C CYS A 177 4.81 -16.32 -10.29
N LEU A 178 4.47 -17.39 -9.58
CA LEU A 178 4.15 -18.68 -10.20
C LEU A 178 2.79 -18.69 -10.88
N ASP A 179 1.82 -17.93 -10.33
CA ASP A 179 0.48 -17.80 -10.93
C ASP A 179 0.52 -17.14 -12.32
N CYS A 180 1.53 -16.29 -12.57
CA CYS A 180 1.75 -15.65 -13.85
C CYS A 180 2.75 -16.39 -14.75
N HIS A 181 3.87 -16.86 -14.20
CA HIS A 181 5.00 -17.39 -14.98
C HIS A 181 5.06 -18.92 -15.08
N GLY A 182 4.31 -19.64 -14.25
CA GLY A 182 4.46 -21.09 -14.06
C GLY A 182 5.45 -21.44 -12.95
N SER A 183 5.47 -22.72 -12.54
CA SER A 183 6.33 -23.22 -11.45
C SER A 183 7.62 -23.85 -11.98
N HIS A 184 7.49 -25.02 -12.62
CA HIS A 184 8.61 -25.77 -13.18
C HIS A 184 8.81 -25.46 -14.66
N ASN A 185 7.81 -24.93 -15.35
CA ASN A 185 7.81 -24.63 -16.79
C ASN A 185 7.89 -23.11 -17.07
N VAL A 186 8.86 -22.43 -16.45
CA VAL A 186 9.01 -20.98 -16.64
C VAL A 186 9.64 -20.69 -18.00
N TYR A 187 8.88 -20.13 -18.93
CA TYR A 187 9.35 -19.78 -20.27
C TYR A 187 9.61 -18.28 -20.45
N LYS A 188 10.44 -17.92 -21.43
CA LYS A 188 10.54 -16.52 -21.91
C LYS A 188 9.19 -16.05 -22.46
N ALA A 189 8.91 -14.75 -22.36
CA ALA A 189 7.64 -14.19 -22.84
C ALA A 189 7.39 -14.42 -24.34
N GLU A 190 8.43 -14.55 -25.15
CA GLU A 190 8.32 -14.81 -26.59
C GLU A 190 8.03 -16.28 -26.92
N ASN A 191 8.15 -17.19 -25.95
CA ASN A 191 7.81 -18.59 -26.17
C ASN A 191 6.28 -18.73 -26.30
N PRO A 192 5.77 -19.41 -27.34
CA PRO A 192 4.34 -19.65 -27.50
C PRO A 192 3.66 -20.31 -26.29
N GLU A 193 4.37 -21.17 -25.55
CA GLU A 193 3.89 -21.88 -24.35
C GLU A 193 3.96 -21.03 -23.07
N SER A 194 4.51 -19.82 -23.15
CA SER A 194 4.62 -18.93 -21.98
C SER A 194 3.25 -18.45 -21.53
N MET A 195 2.94 -18.60 -20.24
CA MET A 195 1.73 -18.08 -19.61
C MET A 195 1.64 -16.54 -19.66
N VAL A 196 2.78 -15.85 -19.74
CA VAL A 196 2.85 -14.38 -19.91
C VAL A 196 3.05 -13.94 -21.36
N GLY A 197 3.18 -14.91 -22.28
CA GLY A 197 3.31 -14.66 -23.71
C GLY A 197 1.99 -14.24 -24.35
N ASP A 198 2.07 -13.64 -25.54
CA ASP A 198 0.91 -13.00 -26.19
C ASP A 198 -0.27 -13.95 -26.43
N ASN A 199 -0.01 -15.25 -26.62
CA ASN A 199 -1.06 -16.26 -26.86
C ASN A 199 -1.83 -16.68 -25.60
N HIS A 200 -1.22 -16.59 -24.41
CA HIS A 200 -1.79 -17.09 -23.16
C HIS A 200 -2.06 -16.01 -22.12
N ARG A 201 -1.48 -14.81 -22.26
CA ARG A 201 -1.60 -13.73 -21.27
C ARG A 201 -3.05 -13.41 -20.91
N LEU A 202 -3.96 -13.41 -21.88
CA LEU A 202 -5.39 -13.19 -21.62
C LEU A 202 -5.99 -14.29 -20.74
N GLU A 203 -5.73 -15.56 -21.07
CA GLU A 203 -6.25 -16.69 -20.30
C GLU A 203 -5.63 -16.76 -18.90
N THR A 204 -4.35 -16.40 -18.77
CA THR A 204 -3.68 -16.23 -17.46
C THR A 204 -4.39 -15.17 -16.62
N CYS A 205 -4.69 -13.99 -17.17
CA CYS A 205 -5.47 -12.98 -16.43
C CYS A 205 -6.89 -13.47 -16.10
N LYS A 206 -7.54 -14.22 -17.00
CA LYS A 206 -8.92 -14.71 -16.80
C LYS A 206 -9.09 -15.73 -15.68
N GLN A 207 -8.01 -16.36 -15.22
CA GLN A 207 -8.05 -17.23 -14.03
C GLN A 207 -8.62 -16.49 -12.81
N CYS A 208 -8.35 -15.18 -12.69
CA CYS A 208 -8.88 -14.33 -11.61
C CYS A 208 -9.75 -13.16 -12.10
N HIS A 209 -9.67 -12.77 -13.38
CA HIS A 209 -10.45 -11.68 -14.00
C HIS A 209 -11.31 -12.21 -15.16
N PRO A 210 -12.47 -12.84 -14.88
CA PRO A 210 -13.22 -13.59 -15.90
C PRO A 210 -13.72 -12.78 -17.11
N LYS A 211 -13.81 -11.45 -16.99
CA LYS A 211 -14.21 -10.52 -18.06
C LYS A 211 -13.02 -9.72 -18.62
N ALA A 212 -11.79 -10.13 -18.32
CA ALA A 212 -10.61 -9.57 -18.96
C ALA A 212 -10.71 -9.70 -20.48
N ASN A 213 -10.18 -8.69 -21.17
CA ASN A 213 -10.11 -8.59 -22.63
C ASN A 213 -8.65 -8.31 -23.04
N GLU A 214 -8.36 -8.36 -24.34
CA GLU A 214 -6.98 -8.13 -24.83
C GLU A 214 -6.36 -6.84 -24.31
N ALA A 215 -7.13 -5.74 -24.30
CA ALA A 215 -6.63 -4.45 -23.83
C ALA A 215 -6.29 -4.46 -22.33
N PHE A 216 -6.99 -5.27 -21.51
CA PHE A 216 -6.67 -5.48 -20.09
C PHE A 216 -5.27 -6.03 -19.89
N THR A 217 -4.82 -6.93 -20.76
CA THR A 217 -3.50 -7.58 -20.68
C THR A 217 -2.34 -6.63 -20.92
N ASN A 218 -2.61 -5.40 -21.41
CA ASN A 218 -1.62 -4.34 -21.54
C ASN A 218 -1.33 -3.62 -20.21
N TYR A 219 -1.92 -4.06 -19.08
CA TYR A 219 -1.44 -3.68 -17.76
C TYR A 219 -0.01 -4.18 -17.58
N MET A 220 0.91 -3.28 -17.24
CA MET A 220 2.33 -3.61 -17.12
C MET A 220 2.67 -3.93 -15.66
N THR A 221 2.74 -5.21 -15.31
CA THR A 221 2.96 -5.69 -13.93
C THR A 221 4.36 -5.38 -13.38
N HIS A 222 5.37 -5.32 -14.25
CA HIS A 222 6.76 -5.05 -13.87
C HIS A 222 7.28 -3.70 -14.38
N ALA A 223 6.40 -2.79 -14.80
CA ALA A 223 6.83 -1.48 -15.30
C ALA A 223 7.07 -0.50 -14.16
N THR A 224 8.17 0.22 -14.31
CA THR A 224 8.47 1.46 -13.60
C THR A 224 8.00 2.66 -14.43
N HIS A 225 8.14 3.86 -13.85
CA HIS A 225 7.90 5.11 -14.58
C HIS A 225 8.95 5.40 -15.67
N HIS A 226 9.97 4.57 -15.87
CA HIS A 226 10.94 4.70 -16.97
C HIS A 226 10.51 3.95 -18.24
N ASP A 227 9.61 2.97 -18.12
CA ASP A 227 9.30 2.03 -19.20
C ASP A 227 8.26 2.56 -20.20
N HIS A 228 7.50 3.59 -19.83
CA HIS A 228 6.45 4.14 -20.69
C HIS A 228 6.28 5.65 -20.51
N ALA A 229 6.19 6.38 -21.62
CA ALA A 229 6.14 7.86 -21.62
C ALA A 229 4.99 8.44 -20.77
N ALA A 230 3.80 7.82 -20.82
CA ALA A 230 2.68 8.27 -20.00
C ALA A 230 2.93 8.04 -18.51
N LEU A 231 3.55 6.92 -18.13
CA LEU A 231 3.87 6.63 -16.72
C LEU A 231 4.94 7.59 -16.23
N ASN A 232 5.95 7.87 -17.05
CA ASN A 232 6.99 8.84 -16.76
C ASN A 232 6.42 10.24 -16.49
N PHE A 233 5.57 10.73 -17.41
CA PHE A 233 4.93 12.03 -17.27
C PHE A 233 4.03 12.07 -16.03
N THR A 234 3.19 11.06 -15.82
CA THR A 234 2.28 11.00 -14.68
C THR A 234 3.05 11.00 -13.36
N TYR A 235 4.09 10.17 -13.23
CA TYR A 235 4.92 10.10 -12.02
C TYR A 235 5.51 11.48 -11.70
N TRP A 236 6.27 12.08 -12.62
CA TRP A 236 6.90 13.38 -12.36
C TRP A 236 5.89 14.50 -12.13
N PHE A 237 4.76 14.50 -12.85
CA PHE A 237 3.68 15.45 -12.62
C PHE A 237 3.14 15.34 -11.19
N MET A 238 2.80 14.13 -10.73
CA MET A 238 2.27 13.90 -9.39
C MET A 238 3.30 14.22 -8.30
N THR A 239 4.56 13.81 -8.48
CA THR A 239 5.65 14.12 -7.55
C THR A 239 5.89 15.62 -7.44
N ILE A 240 5.97 16.34 -8.56
CA ILE A 240 6.16 17.80 -8.56
C ILE A 240 4.96 18.49 -7.92
N LEU A 241 3.73 18.05 -8.23
CA LEU A 241 2.51 18.57 -7.62
C LEU A 241 2.55 18.41 -6.10
N LEU A 242 2.85 17.20 -5.61
CA LEU A 242 2.93 16.88 -4.20
C LEU A 242 3.95 17.77 -3.49
N LEU A 243 5.20 17.78 -3.97
CA LEU A 243 6.28 18.56 -3.37
C LEU A 243 5.98 20.06 -3.39
N SER A 244 5.45 20.57 -4.50
CA SER A 244 5.13 22.00 -4.64
C SER A 244 4.04 22.44 -3.66
N VAL A 245 2.98 21.63 -3.49
CA VAL A 245 1.89 21.92 -2.54
C VAL A 245 2.42 21.92 -1.11
N PHE A 246 3.16 20.88 -0.69
CA PHE A 246 3.67 20.81 0.68
C PHE A 246 4.71 21.88 0.99
N VAL A 247 5.60 22.21 0.04
CA VAL A 247 6.57 23.30 0.23
C VAL A 247 5.86 24.64 0.37
N PHE A 248 4.92 24.95 -0.54
CA PHE A 248 4.20 26.21 -0.50
C PHE A 248 3.38 26.38 0.80
N PHE A 249 2.56 25.39 1.15
CA PHE A 249 1.72 25.48 2.34
C PHE A 249 2.48 25.25 3.65
N GLY A 250 3.58 24.50 3.62
CA GLY A 250 4.51 24.37 4.74
C GLY A 250 5.16 25.71 5.07
N ILE A 251 5.74 26.40 4.08
CA ILE A 251 6.30 27.74 4.25
C ILE A 251 5.22 28.72 4.72
N HIS A 252 4.04 28.70 4.09
CA HIS A 252 2.91 29.54 4.50
C HIS A 252 2.53 29.34 5.98
N THR A 253 2.42 28.09 6.42
CA THR A 253 2.09 27.71 7.80
C THR A 253 3.17 28.17 8.78
N LEU A 254 4.45 27.97 8.43
CA LEU A 254 5.59 28.40 9.25
C LEU A 254 5.65 29.93 9.39
N LEU A 255 5.34 30.68 8.33
CA LEU A 255 5.26 32.14 8.38
C LEU A 255 4.08 32.65 9.23
N TRP A 256 2.97 31.92 9.24
CA TRP A 256 1.79 32.28 10.04
C TRP A 256 2.00 32.00 11.55
N LEU A 257 2.69 30.92 11.90
CA LEU A 257 2.81 30.42 13.27
C LEU A 257 3.24 31.48 14.32
N PRO A 258 4.23 32.36 14.10
CA PRO A 258 4.61 33.37 15.07
C PRO A 258 3.50 34.36 15.42
N LYS A 259 2.71 34.78 14.42
CA LYS A 259 1.57 35.69 14.62
C LYS A 259 0.45 35.00 15.40
N SER A 260 0.23 33.73 15.09
CA SER A 260 -0.74 32.89 15.77
C SER A 260 -0.38 32.70 17.26
N LEU A 261 0.88 32.37 17.58
CA LEU A 261 1.37 32.26 18.96
C LEU A 261 1.24 33.59 19.74
N LYS A 262 1.54 34.72 19.10
CA LYS A 262 1.36 36.05 19.71
C LYS A 262 -0.11 36.34 20.01
N ARG A 263 -1.03 35.90 19.16
CA ARG A 263 -2.47 36.07 19.35
C ARG A 263 -3.01 35.17 20.46
N ARG A 264 -2.54 33.92 20.55
CA ARG A 264 -2.88 33.00 21.64
C ARG A 264 -2.65 33.62 23.02
N LYS A 265 -1.54 34.35 23.22
CA LYS A 265 -1.25 35.05 24.48
C LYS A 265 -2.28 36.13 24.87
N LYS A 266 -3.11 36.59 23.92
CA LYS A 266 -4.13 37.63 24.14
C LYS A 266 -5.53 37.09 24.37
N ILE A 267 -5.77 35.80 24.11
CA ILE A 267 -7.11 35.20 24.19
C ILE A 267 -7.33 34.66 25.60
N ASN A 268 -8.34 35.18 26.29
CA ASN A 268 -8.87 34.59 27.53
C ASN A 268 -10.03 33.65 27.18
N HIS A 269 -9.90 32.37 27.51
CA HIS A 269 -10.96 31.36 27.32
C HIS A 269 -12.00 31.39 28.45
N GLU A 270 -12.41 32.56 28.92
CA GLU A 270 -13.44 32.65 29.95
C GLU A 270 -14.81 32.28 29.37
N VAL A 271 -15.35 31.14 29.82
CA VAL A 271 -16.70 30.70 29.46
C VAL A 271 -17.69 31.46 30.33
N THR A 272 -18.16 32.61 29.86
CA THR A 272 -19.28 33.30 30.52
C THR A 272 -20.60 32.51 30.32
N PRO A 273 -21.31 32.14 31.40
CA PRO A 273 -22.60 31.46 31.31
C PRO A 273 -23.69 32.37 30.72
N GLY A 274 -24.69 31.77 30.05
CA GLY A 274 -25.86 32.46 29.52
C GLY A 274 -25.91 32.58 27.99
N PRO A 275 -27.04 33.06 27.44
CA PRO A 275 -27.22 33.23 26.00
C PRO A 275 -26.24 34.28 25.46
N LYS A 276 -25.50 33.90 24.41
CA LYS A 276 -24.59 34.80 23.67
C LYS A 276 -25.09 34.99 22.25
N LYS A 277 -24.68 36.10 21.64
CA LYS A 277 -24.90 36.38 20.22
C LYS A 277 -23.84 35.66 19.38
N TYR A 278 -24.28 34.98 18.32
CA TYR A 278 -23.43 34.24 17.40
C TYR A 278 -23.76 34.56 15.94
N TYR A 279 -22.77 34.54 15.06
CA TYR A 279 -22.99 34.41 13.61
C TYR A 279 -23.32 32.97 13.25
N ARG A 280 -24.42 32.76 12.52
CA ARG A 280 -24.72 31.48 11.89
C ARG A 280 -23.86 31.30 10.63
N ARG A 281 -22.73 30.60 10.76
CA ARG A 281 -21.77 30.35 9.68
C ARG A 281 -22.17 29.18 8.77
N PHE A 282 -22.61 28.07 9.37
CA PHE A 282 -22.96 26.84 8.65
C PHE A 282 -24.37 26.34 8.96
N ASN A 283 -25.07 25.86 7.93
CA ASN A 283 -26.41 25.29 8.07
C ASN A 283 -26.35 23.78 8.44
N LYS A 284 -27.50 23.19 8.82
CA LYS A 284 -27.55 21.77 9.23
C LYS A 284 -27.07 20.80 8.12
N ARG A 285 -27.39 21.08 6.85
CA ARG A 285 -27.02 20.22 5.71
C ARG A 285 -25.50 20.21 5.51
N GLN A 286 -24.87 21.38 5.50
CA GLN A 286 -23.41 21.52 5.37
C GLN A 286 -22.66 20.77 6.48
N ARG A 287 -23.13 20.87 7.73
CA ARG A 287 -22.50 20.18 8.86
C ARG A 287 -22.67 18.67 8.77
N PHE A 288 -23.83 18.20 8.33
CA PHE A 288 -24.07 16.78 8.12
C PHE A 288 -23.19 16.23 6.99
N THR A 289 -23.10 16.95 5.86
CA THR A 289 -22.17 16.61 4.77
C THR A 289 -20.73 16.56 5.27
N HIS A 290 -20.30 17.53 6.08
CA HIS A 290 -18.96 17.53 6.66
C HIS A 290 -18.71 16.34 7.59
N LEU A 291 -19.71 15.92 8.39
CA LEU A 291 -19.60 14.72 9.21
C LEU A 291 -19.37 13.47 8.35
N LEU A 292 -20.11 13.34 7.24
CA LEU A 292 -19.89 12.24 6.28
C LEU A 292 -18.50 12.30 5.66
N ILE A 293 -18.02 13.48 5.31
CA ILE A 293 -16.66 13.70 4.80
C ILE A 293 -15.63 13.22 5.83
N ILE A 294 -15.72 13.64 7.10
CA ILE A 294 -14.77 13.22 8.15
C ILE A 294 -14.71 11.70 8.26
N ILE A 295 -15.87 11.05 8.40
CA ILE A 295 -15.94 9.60 8.65
C ILE A 295 -15.43 8.82 7.44
N SER A 296 -15.92 9.13 6.24
CA SER A 296 -15.50 8.44 5.01
C SER A 296 -14.03 8.69 4.70
N PHE A 297 -13.53 9.92 4.87
CA PHE A 297 -12.13 10.26 4.61
C PHE A 297 -11.18 9.54 5.57
N LEU A 298 -11.49 9.47 6.87
CA LEU A 298 -10.68 8.73 7.83
C LEU A 298 -10.60 7.23 7.48
N LEU A 299 -11.71 6.63 7.05
CA LEU A 299 -11.74 5.23 6.62
C LEU A 299 -10.95 5.01 5.32
N LEU A 300 -11.10 5.89 4.33
CA LEU A 300 -10.34 5.85 3.07
C LEU A 300 -8.84 6.05 3.30
N ALA A 301 -8.47 7.00 4.15
CA ALA A 301 -7.07 7.25 4.51
C ALA A 301 -6.46 6.06 5.25
N LEU A 302 -7.18 5.48 6.23
CA LEU A 302 -6.70 4.31 6.97
C LEU A 302 -6.47 3.12 6.03
N THR A 303 -7.50 2.71 5.29
CA THR A 303 -7.42 1.56 4.37
C THR A 303 -6.43 1.78 3.23
N GLY A 304 -6.41 2.99 2.65
CA GLY A 304 -5.50 3.34 1.55
C GLY A 304 -4.03 3.43 1.96
N MET A 305 -3.73 4.04 3.11
CA MET A 305 -2.33 4.14 3.59
C MET A 305 -1.81 2.78 4.06
N THR A 306 -2.64 1.93 4.67
CA THR A 306 -2.27 0.54 4.98
C THR A 306 -1.88 -0.22 3.71
N LEU A 307 -2.59 -0.04 2.59
CA LEU A 307 -2.22 -0.66 1.33
C LEU A 307 -0.98 -0.03 0.69
N LYS A 308 -0.86 1.32 0.70
CA LYS A 308 0.28 2.03 0.10
C LYS A 308 1.62 1.60 0.74
N PHE A 309 1.62 1.39 2.04
CA PHE A 309 2.80 1.00 2.82
C PHE A 309 2.76 -0.47 3.27
N ALA A 310 2.23 -1.36 2.42
CA ALA A 310 2.00 -2.77 2.76
C ALA A 310 3.23 -3.52 3.29
N HIS A 311 4.44 -3.13 2.89
CA HIS A 311 5.71 -3.70 3.36
C HIS A 311 6.07 -3.32 4.79
N MET A 312 5.40 -2.31 5.37
CA MET A 312 5.72 -1.82 6.71
C MET A 312 5.06 -2.69 7.80
N PRO A 313 5.76 -2.97 8.91
CA PRO A 313 5.21 -3.78 10.00
C PRO A 313 3.90 -3.23 10.59
N TRP A 314 3.78 -1.89 10.69
CA TRP A 314 2.56 -1.25 11.19
C TRP A 314 1.38 -1.45 10.25
N ALA A 315 1.61 -1.49 8.94
CA ALA A 315 0.55 -1.68 7.95
C ALA A 315 0.00 -3.10 8.04
N ASN A 316 0.90 -4.08 8.13
CA ASN A 316 0.55 -5.47 8.42
C ASN A 316 -0.21 -5.60 9.74
N TRP A 317 0.24 -4.96 10.81
CA TRP A 317 -0.46 -4.99 12.09
C TRP A 317 -1.88 -4.40 12.00
N ILE A 318 -2.06 -3.25 11.34
CA ILE A 318 -3.39 -2.65 11.14
C ILE A 318 -4.28 -3.55 10.29
N ALA A 319 -3.76 -4.13 9.21
CA ALA A 319 -4.51 -5.01 8.32
C ALA A 319 -5.10 -6.21 9.07
N HIS A 320 -4.31 -6.88 9.91
CA HIS A 320 -4.73 -8.07 10.65
C HIS A 320 -5.53 -7.77 11.93
N ASN A 321 -5.16 -6.73 12.69
CA ASN A 321 -5.71 -6.51 14.03
C ASN A 321 -6.84 -5.48 14.08
N ILE A 322 -6.89 -4.55 13.13
CA ILE A 322 -7.92 -3.48 13.09
C ILE A 322 -8.90 -3.71 11.95
N LEU A 323 -8.39 -3.98 10.74
CA LEU A 323 -9.21 -4.17 9.56
C LEU A 323 -9.66 -5.64 9.39
N GLY A 324 -9.01 -6.58 10.09
CA GLY A 324 -9.28 -8.00 10.07
C GLY A 324 -8.59 -8.73 8.91
N SER A 325 -8.84 -8.31 7.67
CA SER A 325 -8.22 -8.89 6.48
C SER A 325 -8.13 -7.88 5.32
N VAL A 326 -7.40 -8.23 4.26
CA VAL A 326 -7.32 -7.41 3.04
C VAL A 326 -8.69 -7.31 2.36
N GLU A 327 -9.49 -8.37 2.33
CA GLU A 327 -10.85 -8.37 1.77
C GLU A 327 -11.78 -7.45 2.55
N THR A 328 -11.69 -7.48 3.88
CA THR A 328 -12.48 -6.60 4.75
C THR A 328 -12.04 -5.15 4.57
N SER A 329 -10.73 -4.88 4.49
CA SER A 329 -10.18 -3.56 4.16
C SER A 329 -10.72 -3.03 2.82
N ASN A 330 -10.71 -3.88 1.77
CA ASN A 330 -11.27 -3.55 0.46
C ASN A 330 -12.76 -3.20 0.53
N LEU A 331 -13.56 -3.94 1.30
CA LEU A 331 -14.98 -3.68 1.50
C LEU A 331 -15.21 -2.33 2.20
N ILE A 332 -14.48 -2.08 3.30
CA ILE A 332 -14.56 -0.81 4.04
C ILE A 332 -14.20 0.36 3.12
N HIS A 333 -13.11 0.23 2.35
CA HIS A 333 -12.66 1.25 1.41
C HIS A 333 -13.76 1.58 0.38
N ARG A 334 -14.37 0.55 -0.22
CA ARG A 334 -15.45 0.70 -1.21
C ARG A 334 -16.71 1.31 -0.63
N ILE A 335 -17.12 0.93 0.59
CA ILE A 335 -18.27 1.55 1.27
C ILE A 335 -17.99 3.04 1.53
N ALA A 336 -16.81 3.38 2.04
CA ALA A 336 -16.41 4.75 2.27
C ALA A 336 -16.33 5.56 0.97
N ALA A 337 -15.87 4.94 -0.13
CA ALA A 337 -15.87 5.54 -1.47
C ALA A 337 -17.30 5.83 -1.98
N VAL A 338 -18.24 4.91 -1.78
CA VAL A 338 -19.65 5.12 -2.16
C VAL A 338 -20.27 6.28 -1.37
N VAL A 339 -19.98 6.39 -0.07
CA VAL A 339 -20.39 7.56 0.74
C VAL A 339 -19.80 8.84 0.16
N THR A 340 -18.54 8.80 -0.27
CA THR A 340 -17.85 9.91 -0.94
C THR A 340 -18.51 10.35 -2.23
N PHE A 341 -18.79 9.41 -3.14
CA PHE A 341 -19.54 9.71 -4.35
C PHE A 341 -20.94 10.26 -4.05
N GLY A 342 -21.61 9.71 -3.03
CA GLY A 342 -22.94 10.14 -2.61
C GLY A 342 -22.98 11.61 -2.19
N TYR A 343 -22.08 12.04 -1.29
CA TYR A 343 -22.06 13.44 -0.89
C TYR A 343 -21.51 14.37 -1.98
N PHE A 344 -20.59 13.88 -2.84
CA PHE A 344 -20.06 14.67 -3.94
C PHE A 344 -21.17 14.98 -4.97
N PHE A 345 -21.95 13.97 -5.35
CA PHE A 345 -23.10 14.17 -6.23
C PHE A 345 -24.18 15.04 -5.60
N PHE A 346 -24.49 14.82 -4.32
CA PHE A 346 -25.39 15.70 -3.57
C PHE A 346 -24.91 17.15 -3.62
N HIS A 347 -23.60 17.38 -3.43
CA HIS A 347 -23.02 18.72 -3.49
C HIS A 347 -23.13 19.33 -4.89
N LEU A 348 -22.82 18.59 -5.95
CA LEU A 348 -23.03 19.03 -7.34
C LEU A 348 -24.48 19.43 -7.61
N LEU A 349 -25.45 18.63 -7.16
CA LEU A 349 -26.87 18.96 -7.26
C LEU A 349 -27.19 20.26 -6.52
N THR A 350 -26.64 20.48 -5.32
CA THR A 350 -26.88 21.72 -4.58
C THR A 350 -26.29 22.94 -5.28
N LEU A 351 -25.14 22.81 -5.95
CA LEU A 351 -24.53 23.88 -6.75
C LEU A 351 -25.38 24.19 -7.97
N PHE A 352 -25.90 23.16 -8.66
CA PHE A 352 -26.80 23.34 -9.80
C PHE A 352 -28.11 24.01 -9.38
N GLN A 353 -28.71 23.59 -8.27
CA GLN A 353 -29.92 24.21 -7.70
C GLN A 353 -29.68 25.66 -7.27
N LEU A 354 -28.52 25.95 -6.66
CA LEU A 354 -28.14 27.31 -6.29
C LEU A 354 -27.99 28.18 -7.54
N ARG A 355 -27.33 27.65 -8.58
CA ARG A 355 -27.17 28.33 -9.87
C ARG A 355 -28.52 28.64 -10.53
N ALA A 356 -29.47 27.71 -10.50
CA ALA A 356 -30.81 27.89 -11.06
C ALA A 356 -31.62 28.96 -10.30
N LYS A 357 -31.44 29.08 -8.98
CA LYS A 357 -32.10 30.10 -8.15
C LYS A 357 -31.50 31.50 -8.32
N VAL A 358 -30.19 31.58 -8.55
CA VAL A 358 -29.49 32.84 -8.75
C VAL A 358 -29.67 33.27 -10.22
N LYS A 359 -30.62 34.19 -10.47
CA LYS A 359 -30.87 34.81 -11.81
C LYS A 359 -29.69 35.67 -12.35
N LYS A 360 -28.48 35.49 -11.82
CA LYS A 360 -27.29 36.23 -12.23
C LYS A 360 -26.56 35.51 -13.36
N ASN A 361 -25.72 36.26 -14.07
CA ASN A 361 -24.84 35.74 -15.10
C ASN A 361 -23.72 34.87 -14.50
N TRP A 362 -23.14 33.98 -15.31
CA TRP A 362 -22.08 33.04 -14.86
C TRP A 362 -20.90 33.75 -14.18
N LYS A 363 -20.50 34.92 -14.69
CA LYS A 363 -19.43 35.72 -14.09
C LYS A 363 -19.77 36.19 -12.67
N GLU A 364 -21.00 36.65 -12.43
CA GLU A 364 -21.41 37.11 -11.10
C GLU A 364 -21.61 35.96 -10.11
N PHE A 365 -22.00 34.78 -10.60
CA PHE A 365 -22.10 33.59 -9.77
C PHE A 365 -20.71 33.10 -9.33
N LEU A 366 -19.76 33.02 -10.26
CA LEU A 366 -18.41 32.53 -9.99
C LEU A 366 -17.52 33.54 -9.28
N PHE A 367 -17.66 34.84 -9.52
CA PHE A 367 -16.77 35.85 -8.94
C PHE A 367 -17.46 36.77 -7.93
N GLY A 368 -18.66 36.42 -7.48
CA GLY A 368 -19.38 37.16 -6.44
C GLY A 368 -18.76 37.00 -5.04
N ASN A 369 -19.15 37.89 -4.11
CA ASN A 369 -18.60 37.93 -2.74
C ASN A 369 -18.77 36.62 -1.94
N ASN A 370 -19.78 35.81 -2.26
CA ASN A 370 -20.06 34.53 -1.60
C ASN A 370 -19.51 33.30 -2.36
N SER A 371 -18.76 33.51 -3.44
CA SER A 371 -18.21 32.42 -4.24
C SER A 371 -17.01 31.75 -3.57
N LEU A 372 -16.90 30.44 -3.78
CA LEU A 372 -15.74 29.63 -3.41
C LEU A 372 -14.67 29.58 -4.52
N TRP A 373 -14.95 30.19 -5.69
CA TRP A 373 -13.96 30.32 -6.75
C TRP A 373 -12.99 31.49 -6.46
N PHE A 374 -11.77 31.38 -6.99
CA PHE A 374 -10.77 32.43 -6.89
C PHE A 374 -11.15 33.65 -7.73
N GLY A 375 -11.09 34.83 -7.12
CA GLY A 375 -11.23 36.14 -7.75
C GLY A 375 -10.00 37.01 -7.50
N LYS A 376 -9.99 38.20 -8.10
CA LYS A 376 -8.86 39.15 -7.98
C LYS A 376 -8.56 39.55 -6.54
N HIS A 377 -9.57 39.56 -5.67
CA HIS A 377 -9.40 39.92 -4.27
C HIS A 377 -8.60 38.88 -3.49
N ASP A 378 -8.69 37.59 -3.84
CA ASP A 378 -7.97 36.52 -3.14
C ASP A 378 -6.45 36.68 -3.30
N TRP A 379 -5.99 37.15 -4.46
CA TRP A 379 -4.59 37.49 -4.68
C TRP A 379 -4.12 38.65 -3.79
N TYR A 380 -4.96 39.68 -3.65
CA TYR A 380 -4.68 40.80 -2.75
C TYR A 380 -4.63 40.33 -1.29
N GLU A 381 -5.61 39.53 -0.85
CA GLU A 381 -5.63 38.94 0.49
C GLU A 381 -4.37 38.11 0.74
N MET A 382 -3.95 37.26 -0.20
CA MET A 382 -2.76 36.43 -0.06
C MET A 382 -1.48 37.26 0.12
N VAL A 383 -1.24 38.24 -0.75
CA VAL A 383 -0.06 39.13 -0.63
C VAL A 383 -0.11 39.94 0.66
N ALA A 384 -1.30 40.43 1.05
CA ALA A 384 -1.47 41.15 2.30
C ALA A 384 -1.25 40.24 3.53
N SER A 385 -1.67 38.97 3.47
CA SER A 385 -1.38 37.97 4.52
C SER A 385 0.11 37.73 4.66
N VAL A 386 0.84 37.55 3.56
CA VAL A 386 2.30 37.36 3.60
C VAL A 386 2.99 38.60 4.21
N LYS A 387 2.59 39.81 3.80
CA LYS A 387 3.08 41.05 4.43
C LYS A 387 2.77 41.08 5.92
N TRP A 388 1.55 40.70 6.32
CA TRP A 388 1.15 40.63 7.72
C TRP A 388 1.97 39.62 8.51
N PHE A 389 2.17 38.41 7.99
CA PHE A 389 2.99 37.37 8.61
C PHE A 389 4.41 37.88 8.89
N LEU A 390 5.02 38.56 7.92
CA LEU A 390 6.34 39.18 8.02
C LEU A 390 6.36 40.48 8.84
N GLY A 391 5.23 40.93 9.39
CA GLY A 391 5.12 42.17 10.16
C GLY A 391 5.23 43.46 9.35
N LYS A 392 5.14 43.38 8.01
CA LYS A 392 5.22 44.49 7.06
C LYS A 392 3.85 45.08 6.69
N GLY A 393 2.79 44.72 7.40
CA GLY A 393 1.43 45.23 7.14
C GLY A 393 0.41 44.81 8.20
N PRO A 394 -0.78 45.44 8.19
CA PRO A 394 -1.89 45.05 9.05
C PRO A 394 -2.49 43.70 8.60
N ARG A 395 -3.25 43.06 9.49
CA ARG A 395 -4.02 41.85 9.14
C ARG A 395 -5.03 42.20 8.03
N PRO A 396 -5.16 41.38 6.97
CA PRO A 396 -6.12 41.65 5.90
C PRO A 396 -7.56 41.64 6.40
N GLN A 397 -8.41 42.45 5.76
CA GLN A 397 -9.85 42.44 6.01
C GLN A 397 -10.52 41.29 5.27
N TYR A 398 -10.37 40.08 5.80
CA TYR A 398 -10.89 38.87 5.16
C TYR A 398 -12.41 38.92 5.00
N ARG A 399 -12.87 38.47 3.83
CA ARG A 399 -14.30 38.25 3.53
C ARG A 399 -14.77 36.90 4.05
N ARG A 400 -16.01 36.50 3.71
CA ARG A 400 -16.62 35.24 4.13
C ARG A 400 -15.70 34.02 4.01
N TRP A 401 -15.03 33.91 2.87
CA TRP A 401 -14.10 32.85 2.51
C TRP A 401 -12.74 33.46 2.28
N THR A 402 -11.72 32.97 3.00
CA THR A 402 -10.33 33.36 2.75
C THR A 402 -9.80 32.60 1.54
N TYR A 403 -8.73 33.11 0.93
CA TYR A 403 -8.08 32.41 -0.18
C TYR A 403 -7.64 30.97 0.18
N TRP A 404 -7.20 30.71 1.42
CA TRP A 404 -6.83 29.34 1.82
C TRP A 404 -8.04 28.44 2.05
N GLU A 405 -9.18 28.95 2.55
CA GLU A 405 -10.42 28.16 2.65
C GLU A 405 -10.97 27.82 1.26
N LYS A 406 -10.84 28.74 0.31
CA LYS A 406 -11.18 28.48 -1.10
C LYS A 406 -10.24 27.44 -1.71
N PHE A 407 -8.95 27.52 -1.41
CA PHE A 407 -7.99 26.52 -1.81
C PHE A 407 -8.36 25.15 -1.24
N ASP A 408 -8.53 25.03 0.08
CA ASP A 408 -8.93 23.77 0.75
C ASP A 408 -10.19 23.19 0.08
N TYR A 409 -11.21 24.01 -0.16
CA TYR A 409 -12.44 23.57 -0.82
C TYR A 409 -12.20 23.10 -2.26
N LEU A 410 -11.48 23.87 -3.08
CA LEU A 410 -11.25 23.55 -4.49
C LEU A 410 -10.32 22.35 -4.65
N ALA A 411 -9.29 22.25 -3.81
CA ALA A 411 -8.37 21.12 -3.76
C ALA A 411 -9.14 19.83 -3.45
N VAL A 412 -9.98 19.82 -2.41
CA VAL A 412 -10.81 18.64 -2.09
C VAL A 412 -11.85 18.37 -3.18
N PHE A 413 -12.49 19.40 -3.73
CA PHE A 413 -13.51 19.23 -4.77
C PHE A 413 -12.95 18.55 -6.03
N TRP A 414 -11.80 19.01 -6.52
CA TRP A 414 -11.14 18.40 -7.67
C TRP A 414 -10.41 17.12 -7.32
N GLY A 415 -9.81 17.03 -6.14
CA GLY A 415 -9.17 15.82 -5.62
C GLY A 415 -10.15 14.66 -5.55
N VAL A 416 -11.36 14.86 -5.03
CA VAL A 416 -12.43 13.85 -5.02
C VAL A 416 -12.81 13.39 -6.44
N ALA A 417 -12.81 14.29 -7.43
CA ALA A 417 -13.08 13.92 -8.82
C ALA A 417 -11.95 13.07 -9.41
N ILE A 418 -10.69 13.44 -9.16
CA ILE A 418 -9.48 12.76 -9.67
C ILE A 418 -9.31 11.39 -9.00
N ILE A 419 -9.32 11.33 -7.68
CA ILE A 419 -9.21 10.08 -6.92
C ILE A 419 -10.43 9.18 -7.14
N GLY A 420 -11.61 9.78 -7.31
CA GLY A 420 -12.84 9.06 -7.64
C GLY A 420 -12.78 8.41 -9.02
N LEU A 421 -12.36 9.14 -10.06
CA LEU A 421 -12.24 8.59 -11.41
C LEU A 421 -11.17 7.50 -11.49
N SER A 422 -9.97 7.77 -10.96
CA SER A 422 -8.90 6.76 -10.89
C SER A 422 -9.33 5.54 -10.07
N GLY A 423 -10.05 5.74 -8.96
CA GLY A 423 -10.60 4.65 -8.15
C GLY A 423 -11.65 3.82 -8.89
N LEU A 424 -12.49 4.43 -9.73
CA LEU A 424 -13.44 3.70 -10.57
C LEU A 424 -12.73 2.84 -11.63
N ILE A 425 -11.66 3.34 -12.22
CA ILE A 425 -10.82 2.57 -13.15
C ILE A 425 -10.23 1.35 -12.44
N LEU A 426 -9.71 1.53 -11.22
CA LEU A 426 -9.14 0.44 -10.41
C LEU A 426 -10.19 -0.52 -9.85
N TRP A 427 -11.42 -0.06 -9.60
CA TRP A 427 -12.51 -0.91 -9.12
C TRP A 427 -13.12 -1.74 -10.26
N PHE A 428 -13.26 -1.17 -11.46
CA PHE A 428 -13.85 -1.84 -12.62
C PHE A 428 -12.91 -1.92 -13.82
N PRO A 429 -11.68 -2.47 -13.67
CA PRO A 429 -10.68 -2.40 -14.72
C PRO A 429 -11.11 -3.15 -15.98
N GLU A 430 -11.78 -4.31 -15.84
CA GLU A 430 -12.34 -5.10 -16.96
C GLU A 430 -13.37 -4.32 -17.79
N PHE A 431 -14.13 -3.41 -17.17
CA PHE A 431 -15.07 -2.54 -17.88
C PHE A 431 -14.35 -1.40 -18.59
N PHE A 432 -13.46 -0.69 -17.90
CA PHE A 432 -12.76 0.46 -18.47
C PHE A 432 -11.82 0.07 -19.62
N THR A 433 -11.23 -1.13 -19.58
CA THR A 433 -10.37 -1.60 -20.67
C THR A 433 -11.12 -1.97 -21.95
N THR A 434 -12.46 -2.01 -21.93
CA THR A 434 -13.23 -2.19 -23.18
C THR A 434 -13.11 -1.01 -24.13
N PHE A 435 -12.74 0.18 -23.62
CA PHE A 435 -12.55 1.40 -24.42
C PHE A 435 -11.30 2.21 -24.07
N LEU A 436 -10.53 1.79 -23.05
CA LEU A 436 -9.23 2.36 -22.69
C LEU A 436 -8.13 1.28 -22.81
N PRO A 437 -6.89 1.66 -23.16
CA PRO A 437 -5.79 0.71 -23.15
C PRO A 437 -5.37 0.34 -21.71
N GLY A 438 -4.89 -0.90 -21.50
CA GLY A 438 -4.55 -1.42 -20.16
C GLY A 438 -3.51 -0.63 -19.38
N TRP A 439 -2.56 0.04 -20.04
CA TRP A 439 -1.59 0.91 -19.36
C TRP A 439 -2.25 2.08 -18.61
N VAL A 440 -3.51 2.43 -18.91
CA VAL A 440 -4.28 3.43 -18.14
C VAL A 440 -4.54 2.95 -16.72
N ILE A 441 -4.59 1.64 -16.46
CA ILE A 441 -4.67 1.08 -15.10
C ILE A 441 -3.41 1.47 -14.32
N ASN A 442 -2.21 1.38 -14.91
CA ASN A 442 -0.96 1.82 -14.26
C ASN A 442 -1.01 3.33 -13.94
N VAL A 443 -1.48 4.15 -14.88
CA VAL A 443 -1.64 5.60 -14.66
C VAL A 443 -2.64 5.89 -13.54
N ALA A 444 -3.78 5.20 -13.53
CA ALA A 444 -4.78 5.32 -12.48
C ALA A 444 -4.21 4.92 -11.12
N GLN A 445 -3.37 3.88 -11.06
CA GLN A 445 -2.70 3.46 -9.83
C GLN A 445 -1.76 4.54 -9.27
N ILE A 446 -0.93 5.17 -10.14
CA ILE A 446 -0.04 6.27 -9.73
C ILE A 446 -0.87 7.46 -9.22
N VAL A 447 -1.83 7.93 -10.03
CA VAL A 447 -2.67 9.08 -9.68
C VAL A 447 -3.44 8.84 -8.39
N HIS A 448 -4.08 7.67 -8.24
CA HIS A 448 -4.86 7.34 -7.05
C HIS A 448 -3.98 7.27 -5.80
N SER A 449 -2.82 6.62 -5.90
CA SER A 449 -1.90 6.45 -4.76
C SER A 449 -1.28 7.77 -4.30
N ASP A 450 -0.90 8.64 -5.23
CA ASP A 450 -0.23 9.90 -4.91
C ASP A 450 -1.21 11.01 -4.54
N GLU A 451 -2.38 11.05 -5.18
CA GLU A 451 -3.46 11.95 -4.75
C GLU A 451 -3.97 11.57 -3.35
N ALA A 452 -4.05 10.27 -3.02
CA ALA A 452 -4.37 9.82 -1.67
C ALA A 452 -3.34 10.31 -0.65
N LEU A 453 -2.04 10.18 -0.95
CA LEU A 453 -0.97 10.66 -0.08
C LEU A 453 -1.02 12.19 0.09
N LEU A 454 -1.20 12.92 -1.01
CA LEU A 454 -1.35 14.37 -1.01
C LEU A 454 -2.56 14.81 -0.19
N ALA A 455 -3.73 14.21 -0.42
CA ALA A 455 -4.96 14.54 0.30
C ALA A 455 -4.84 14.22 1.80
N THR A 456 -4.37 13.02 2.17
CA THR A 456 -4.14 12.62 3.57
C THR A 456 -3.14 13.54 4.25
N GLY A 457 -1.99 13.76 3.62
CA GLY A 457 -0.95 14.65 4.11
C GLY A 457 -1.46 16.09 4.31
N PHE A 458 -2.11 16.66 3.30
CA PHE A 458 -2.60 18.04 3.35
C PHE A 458 -3.71 18.21 4.39
N ILE A 459 -4.65 17.26 4.48
CA ILE A 459 -5.77 17.37 5.43
C ILE A 459 -5.27 17.27 6.87
N PHE A 460 -4.40 16.31 7.19
CA PHE A 460 -3.94 16.11 8.57
C PHE A 460 -2.83 17.06 9.01
N THR A 461 -2.19 17.78 8.09
CA THR A 461 -1.19 18.80 8.43
C THR A 461 -1.75 20.21 8.26
N ILE A 462 -2.00 20.64 7.03
CA ILE A 462 -2.36 22.01 6.68
C ILE A 462 -3.80 22.33 7.08
N HIS A 463 -4.78 21.50 6.68
CA HIS A 463 -6.17 21.77 7.01
C HIS A 463 -6.40 21.70 8.52
N PHE A 464 -5.88 20.68 9.20
CA PHE A 464 -5.95 20.57 10.66
C PHE A 464 -5.22 21.71 11.36
N PHE A 465 -4.09 22.20 10.85
CA PHE A 465 -3.50 23.45 11.34
C PHE A 465 -4.46 24.63 11.16
N ASN A 466 -5.02 24.79 9.96
CA ASN A 466 -5.92 25.89 9.61
C ASN A 466 -7.22 25.91 10.42
N THR A 467 -7.59 24.85 11.11
CA THR A 467 -8.87 24.77 11.84
C THR A 467 -8.69 24.41 13.32
N HIS A 468 -7.84 23.44 13.65
CA HIS A 468 -7.82 22.80 14.97
C HIS A 468 -6.51 23.04 15.75
N LEU A 469 -5.36 22.95 15.07
CA LEU A 469 -4.04 23.03 15.71
C LEU A 469 -3.46 24.45 15.75
N ARG A 470 -4.11 25.43 15.10
CA ARG A 470 -3.68 26.82 15.20
C ARG A 470 -3.73 27.30 16.66
N PRO A 471 -2.64 27.86 17.21
CA PRO A 471 -2.56 28.31 18.59
C PRO A 471 -3.76 29.10 19.12
N GLU A 472 -4.36 30.03 18.38
CA GLU A 472 -5.57 30.75 18.86
C GLU A 472 -6.84 29.90 18.94
N ALA A 473 -7.01 28.90 18.07
CA ALA A 473 -8.18 28.02 18.02
C ALA A 473 -8.02 26.79 18.92
N PHE A 474 -6.80 26.54 19.41
CA PHE A 474 -6.51 25.44 20.32
C PHE A 474 -7.41 25.55 21.58
N PRO A 475 -7.99 24.47 22.08
CA PRO A 475 -7.67 23.09 21.72
C PRO A 475 -8.50 22.53 20.55
N MET A 476 -9.58 23.17 20.13
CA MET A 476 -10.39 22.74 18.97
C MET A 476 -11.38 23.83 18.53
N ASP A 477 -11.41 24.18 17.24
CA ASP A 477 -12.51 24.94 16.63
C ASP A 477 -13.79 24.07 16.52
N THR A 478 -14.88 24.52 17.16
CA THR A 478 -16.15 23.80 17.21
C THR A 478 -17.16 24.26 16.15
N VAL A 479 -16.83 25.27 15.35
CA VAL A 479 -17.76 26.00 14.47
C VAL A 479 -18.37 25.10 13.41
N ILE A 480 -17.63 24.14 12.87
CA ILE A 480 -18.19 23.20 11.87
C ILE A 480 -19.22 22.24 12.49
N PHE A 481 -19.11 21.94 13.79
CA PHE A 481 -20.06 21.07 14.49
C PHE A 481 -21.25 21.85 15.04
N THR A 482 -21.02 23.04 15.59
CA THR A 482 -22.08 23.87 16.17
C THR A 482 -22.81 24.69 15.11
N GLY A 483 -22.12 25.09 14.04
CA GLY A 483 -22.55 25.98 12.96
C GLY A 483 -22.46 27.47 13.29
N HIS A 484 -21.89 27.84 14.44
CA HIS A 484 -22.00 29.17 15.02
C HIS A 484 -20.64 29.67 15.53
N VAL A 485 -20.35 30.95 15.31
CA VAL A 485 -19.13 31.65 15.78
C VAL A 485 -19.55 32.81 16.70
N PRO A 486 -18.91 33.03 17.86
CA PRO A 486 -19.12 34.23 18.68
C PRO A 486 -18.95 35.52 17.86
N VAL A 487 -19.75 36.56 18.15
CA VAL A 487 -19.74 37.81 17.38
C VAL A 487 -18.39 38.53 17.44
N ASP A 488 -17.79 38.61 18.62
CA ASP A 488 -16.47 39.20 18.87
C ASP A 488 -15.36 38.47 18.09
N GLU A 489 -15.36 37.14 18.12
CA GLU A 489 -14.41 36.33 17.36
C GLU A 489 -14.58 36.50 15.84
N TYR A 490 -15.83 36.52 15.36
CA TYR A 490 -16.12 36.68 13.93
C TYR A 490 -15.74 38.06 13.41
N LEU A 491 -15.89 39.12 14.22
CA LEU A 491 -15.47 40.47 13.85
C LEU A 491 -13.95 40.58 13.69
N GLU A 492 -13.19 39.91 14.53
CA GLU A 492 -11.73 39.89 14.43
C GLU A 492 -11.25 39.04 13.24
N ASP A 493 -11.88 37.89 13.01
CA ASP A 493 -11.47 36.97 11.95
C ASP A 493 -11.97 37.37 10.56
N ARG A 494 -13.16 37.98 10.47
CA ARG A 494 -13.90 38.29 9.23
C ARG A 494 -14.46 39.71 9.19
N PRO A 495 -13.64 40.75 9.42
CA PRO A 495 -14.13 42.13 9.43
C PRO A 495 -14.72 42.57 8.08
N GLY A 496 -14.18 42.08 6.96
CA GLY A 496 -14.68 42.43 5.62
C GLY A 496 -16.08 41.88 5.35
N GLU A 497 -16.39 40.67 5.82
CA GLU A 497 -17.74 40.11 5.69
C GLU A 497 -18.76 40.84 6.57
N HIS A 498 -18.34 41.27 7.76
CA HIS A 498 -19.20 42.04 8.65
C HIS A 498 -19.67 43.35 7.99
N GLU A 499 -18.75 44.12 7.42
CA GLU A 499 -19.11 45.38 6.74
C GLU A 499 -20.00 45.12 5.53
N ILE A 500 -19.73 44.09 4.72
CA ILE A 500 -20.60 43.71 3.59
C ILE A 500 -22.02 43.36 4.09
N LEU A 501 -22.15 42.57 5.16
CA LEU A 501 -23.47 42.19 5.70
C LEU A 501 -24.23 43.37 6.30
N LYS A 502 -23.51 44.34 6.85
CA LYS A 502 -24.05 45.59 7.38
C LYS A 502 -24.54 46.49 6.25
N GLU A 503 -23.73 46.68 5.20
CA GLU A 503 -24.10 47.41 3.98
C GLU A 503 -25.31 46.78 3.27
N GLU A 504 -25.38 45.44 3.21
CA GLU A 504 -26.51 44.70 2.63
C GLU A 504 -27.76 44.66 3.52
N GLY A 505 -27.72 45.18 4.76
CA GLY A 505 -28.84 45.13 5.69
C GLY A 505 -29.25 43.70 6.12
N ARG A 506 -28.29 42.77 6.16
CA ARG A 506 -28.52 41.33 6.42
C ARG A 506 -28.00 40.85 7.77
N LEU A 507 -27.40 41.75 8.55
CA LEU A 507 -26.73 41.43 9.82
C LEU A 507 -27.67 40.73 10.83
N GLU A 508 -28.88 41.25 11.00
CA GLU A 508 -29.89 40.71 11.92
C GLU A 508 -30.37 39.30 11.52
N LYS A 509 -30.29 38.95 10.24
CA LYS A 509 -30.72 37.63 9.73
C LYS A 509 -29.69 36.53 9.99
N VAL A 510 -28.45 36.91 10.29
CA VAL A 510 -27.34 35.96 10.51
C VAL A 510 -26.88 35.90 11.96
N ILE A 511 -27.12 36.96 12.75
CA ILE A 511 -26.88 36.95 14.18
C ILE A 511 -28.04 36.27 14.90
N VAL A 512 -27.72 35.28 15.73
CA VAL A 512 -28.69 34.54 16.53
C VAL A 512 -28.23 34.46 17.98
N GLU A 513 -29.18 34.53 18.91
CA GLU A 513 -28.91 34.25 20.31
C GLU A 513 -29.06 32.76 20.58
N LYS A 514 -28.07 32.18 21.23
CA LYS A 514 -28.04 30.74 21.48
C LYS A 514 -27.30 30.39 22.75
N GLU A 515 -27.76 29.33 23.39
CA GLU A 515 -27.06 28.66 24.47
C GLU A 515 -26.85 27.20 24.08
N PHE A 516 -25.61 26.72 24.21
CA PHE A 516 -25.26 25.34 23.90
C PHE A 516 -25.25 24.51 25.18
N LYS A 517 -25.88 23.32 25.14
CA LYS A 517 -25.82 22.38 26.26
C LYS A 517 -24.37 21.93 26.47
N LYS A 518 -23.90 21.97 27.72
CA LYS A 518 -22.51 21.62 28.09
C LYS A 518 -22.10 20.22 27.60
N TRP A 519 -22.95 19.21 27.78
CA TRP A 519 -22.68 17.84 27.35
C TRP A 519 -22.46 17.72 25.83
N TRP A 520 -23.20 18.51 25.04
CA TRP A 520 -23.09 18.50 23.58
C TRP A 520 -21.74 19.08 23.12
N LEU A 521 -21.28 20.14 23.77
CA LEU A 521 -19.95 20.70 23.50
C LEU A 521 -18.83 19.73 23.89
N VAL A 522 -19.00 18.97 24.97
CA VAL A 522 -18.05 17.92 25.37
C VAL A 522 -18.03 16.79 24.34
N ALA A 523 -19.19 16.31 23.89
CA ALA A 523 -19.28 15.26 22.87
C ALA A 523 -18.60 15.66 21.55
N ILE A 524 -18.83 16.90 21.08
CA ILE A 524 -18.16 17.45 19.90
C ILE A 524 -16.64 17.45 20.06
N LYS A 525 -16.16 17.89 21.23
CA LYS A 525 -14.72 17.94 21.51
C LYS A 525 -14.11 16.55 21.51
N ILE A 526 -14.74 15.58 22.18
CA ILE A 526 -14.28 14.18 22.18
C ILE A 526 -14.19 13.66 20.76
N PHE A 527 -15.26 13.78 19.98
CA PHE A 527 -15.27 13.34 18.57
C PHE A 527 -14.17 14.02 17.74
N GLY A 528 -14.04 15.34 17.85
CA GLY A 528 -13.02 16.11 17.13
C GLY A 528 -11.60 15.69 17.52
N TYR A 529 -11.32 15.48 18.80
CA TYR A 529 -9.99 15.02 19.25
C TYR A 529 -9.69 13.61 18.80
N THR A 530 -10.68 12.71 18.81
CA THR A 530 -10.49 11.36 18.28
C THR A 530 -10.13 11.40 16.80
N ALA A 531 -10.86 12.17 15.99
CA ALA A 531 -10.56 12.34 14.57
C ALA A 531 -9.17 12.97 14.34
N LEU A 532 -8.83 14.00 15.12
CA LEU A 532 -7.53 14.66 15.08
C LEU A 532 -6.38 13.70 15.45
N ALA A 533 -6.54 12.93 16.53
CA ALA A 533 -5.55 11.97 17.00
C ALA A 533 -5.30 10.88 15.96
N ILE A 534 -6.36 10.33 15.37
CA ILE A 534 -6.24 9.36 14.26
C ILE A 534 -5.44 9.96 13.10
N GLY A 535 -5.77 11.19 12.68
CA GLY A 535 -5.06 11.85 11.59
C GLY A 535 -3.57 12.09 11.89
N VAL A 536 -3.25 12.55 13.10
CA VAL A 536 -1.85 12.76 13.54
C VAL A 536 -1.08 11.44 13.60
N ILE A 537 -1.70 10.36 14.09
CA ILE A 537 -1.10 9.02 14.10
C ILE A 537 -0.80 8.56 12.67
N ILE A 538 -1.76 8.68 11.75
CA ILE A 538 -1.57 8.30 10.34
C ILE A 538 -0.40 9.08 9.73
N ILE A 539 -0.29 10.40 9.98
CA ILE A 539 0.85 11.18 9.51
C ILE A 539 2.17 10.71 10.11
N GLY A 540 2.19 10.41 11.41
CA GLY A 540 3.38 9.86 12.07
C GLY A 540 3.84 8.56 11.41
N LEU A 541 2.90 7.66 11.07
CA LEU A 541 3.18 6.39 10.37
C LEU A 541 3.67 6.61 8.94
N ILE A 542 3.08 7.57 8.21
CA ILE A 542 3.53 7.94 6.85
C ILE A 542 4.97 8.45 6.90
N VAL A 543 5.27 9.42 7.77
CA VAL A 543 6.63 10.00 7.91
C VAL A 543 7.64 8.93 8.33
N TYR A 544 7.28 8.07 9.28
CA TYR A 544 8.10 6.94 9.68
C TYR A 544 8.42 6.02 8.49
N SER A 545 7.41 5.72 7.66
CA SER A 545 7.58 4.84 6.50
C SER A 545 8.49 5.44 5.43
N ILE A 546 8.35 6.73 5.16
CA ILE A 546 9.20 7.48 4.22
C ILE A 546 10.67 7.44 4.70
N ILE A 547 10.91 7.74 5.98
CA ILE A 547 12.26 7.75 6.56
C ILE A 547 12.91 6.36 6.54
N VAL A 548 12.18 5.31 6.91
CA VAL A 548 12.71 3.95 6.98
C VAL A 548 12.92 3.33 5.60
N SER A 549 12.03 3.61 4.65
CA SER A 549 12.10 3.03 3.30
C SER A 549 13.09 3.77 2.39
N GLY A 550 13.60 4.94 2.80
CA GLY A 550 14.49 5.76 1.97
C GLY A 550 13.82 6.35 0.72
N ILE A 551 12.48 6.47 0.75
CA ILE A 551 11.63 6.99 -0.35
C ILE A 551 11.47 8.50 -0.20
#